data_AF-K2F5F0-F1
#
_entry.id   AF-K2F5F0-F1
#
_cell.length_a   1.000
_cell.length_b   1.000
_cell.length_c   1.000
_cell.angle_alpha   90.00
_cell.angle_beta   90.00
_cell.angle_gamma   90.00
#
_symmetry.space_group_name_H-M   'P 1'
#
loop_
_entity.id
_entity.type
_entity.pdbx_description
1 polymer ?
#
loop_
_entity_poly.entity_id
_entity_poly.type
_entity_poly.pdbx_seq_one_letter_code
_entity_poly.pdbx_strand_id
1 'polypeptide(L)'
;MKSNIKNNKSWFSVIIAMLITAFLIVLSSGILFIVLQETKNSRIVYNTISSYAWAEWALEYALLKAKNHKEGFSDSIKESDNESKLIIAGSGNVRYAKDALINYEMNTSWKKYSWEIWSGAYEIIPLFFDSWTLMQVNSKNPNEGNSLLKKATEFKFSSSWSLIWNIIWNNSDWETFWIVWSWSNINESWIWELKETYYNSDTNAWDFKIENVWIGDFLEDYDTNYLILFNYSANPIKYSIESNDWFSFPQISIIGTARIGDYKQNINFSQNKSEIFELLKYSFFNK
;
A
#
# COMPACT_ATOMS: atom_id res chain seq x y z
N MET A 1 36.72 -21.63 -92.39
CA MET A 1 35.78 -21.51 -91.25
C MET A 1 36.46 -21.97 -89.97
N LYS A 2 36.85 -21.05 -89.09
CA LYS A 2 37.00 -21.27 -87.63
C LYS A 2 37.22 -19.90 -87.00
N SER A 3 36.15 -19.29 -86.51
CA SER A 3 36.16 -18.03 -85.80
C SER A 3 36.88 -18.22 -84.46
N ASN A 4 37.99 -17.51 -84.27
CA ASN A 4 38.77 -17.52 -83.04
C ASN A 4 38.14 -16.54 -82.05
N ILE A 5 37.13 -17.00 -81.30
CA ILE A 5 36.55 -16.24 -80.18
C ILE A 5 37.57 -16.30 -79.04
N LYS A 6 38.42 -15.28 -78.93
CA LYS A 6 39.24 -15.05 -77.73
C LYS A 6 38.29 -14.71 -76.58
N ASN A 7 38.07 -15.72 -75.74
CA ASN A 7 37.20 -15.71 -74.57
C ASN A 7 37.46 -14.52 -73.62
N ASN A 8 36.43 -13.71 -73.42
CA ASN A 8 36.38 -12.53 -72.54
C ASN A 8 36.22 -12.93 -71.04
N LYS A 9 37.05 -13.88 -70.56
CA LYS A 9 36.89 -14.52 -69.23
C LYS A 9 37.09 -13.57 -68.04
N SER A 10 37.87 -12.49 -68.17
CA SER A 10 38.12 -11.59 -67.03
C SER A 10 36.91 -10.69 -66.70
N TRP A 11 36.17 -10.21 -67.70
CA TRP A 11 34.98 -9.38 -67.45
C TRP A 11 33.86 -10.19 -66.79
N PHE A 12 33.67 -11.45 -67.22
CA PHE A 12 32.69 -12.34 -66.59
C PHE A 12 33.04 -12.63 -65.12
N SER A 13 34.33 -12.82 -64.82
CA SER A 13 34.82 -12.98 -63.45
C SER A 13 34.60 -11.75 -62.58
N VAL A 14 34.75 -10.54 -63.14
CA VAL A 14 34.54 -9.27 -62.45
C VAL A 14 33.05 -9.03 -62.15
N ILE A 15 32.16 -9.37 -63.08
CA ILE A 15 30.71 -9.31 -62.87
C ILE A 15 30.27 -10.29 -61.78
N ILE A 16 30.77 -11.53 -61.81
CA ILE A 16 30.49 -12.54 -60.78
C ILE A 16 30.99 -12.06 -59.42
N ALA A 17 32.21 -11.51 -59.35
CA ALA A 17 32.75 -10.96 -58.11
C ALA A 17 31.85 -9.83 -57.56
N MET A 18 31.45 -8.87 -58.40
CA MET A 18 30.54 -7.79 -57.99
C MET A 18 29.18 -8.31 -57.49
N LEU A 19 28.59 -9.31 -58.15
CA LEU A 19 27.34 -9.93 -57.73
C LEU A 19 27.49 -10.64 -56.38
N ILE A 20 28.59 -11.37 -56.17
CA ILE A 20 28.89 -12.03 -54.89
C ILE A 20 29.11 -11.00 -53.79
N THR A 21 29.83 -9.91 -54.06
CA THR A 21 30.04 -8.83 -53.08
C THR A 21 28.73 -8.13 -52.73
N ALA A 22 27.90 -7.79 -53.73
CA ALA A 22 26.59 -7.20 -53.50
C ALA A 22 25.68 -8.13 -52.68
N PHE A 23 25.69 -9.44 -52.99
CA PHE A 23 24.97 -10.45 -52.23
C PHE A 23 25.46 -10.54 -50.78
N LEU A 24 26.78 -10.56 -50.55
CA LEU A 24 27.38 -10.58 -49.22
C LEU A 24 27.05 -9.32 -48.41
N ILE A 25 27.00 -8.15 -49.04
CA ILE A 25 26.60 -6.89 -48.38
C ILE A 25 25.13 -6.94 -47.95
N VAL A 26 24.24 -7.40 -48.83
CA VAL A 26 22.81 -7.55 -48.50
C VAL A 26 22.60 -8.54 -47.36
N LEU A 27 23.29 -9.69 -47.42
CA LEU A 27 23.21 -10.72 -46.38
C LEU A 27 23.75 -10.21 -45.04
N SER A 28 24.91 -9.55 -45.06
CA SER A 28 25.52 -8.98 -43.84
C SER A 28 24.64 -7.88 -43.23
N SER A 29 24.03 -7.04 -44.06
CA SER A 29 23.10 -5.99 -43.62
C SER A 29 21.82 -6.59 -43.03
N GLY A 30 21.30 -7.68 -43.62
CA GLY A 30 20.15 -8.40 -43.10
C GLY A 30 20.42 -9.03 -41.72
N ILE A 31 21.58 -9.66 -41.54
CA ILE A 31 22.00 -10.21 -40.24
C ILE A 31 22.14 -9.09 -39.20
N LEU A 32 22.78 -7.98 -39.56
CA LEU A 32 22.93 -6.82 -38.66
C LEU A 32 21.55 -6.27 -38.24
N PHE A 33 20.62 -6.17 -39.18
CA PHE A 33 19.25 -5.72 -38.87
C PHE A 33 18.56 -6.64 -37.86
N ILE A 34 18.66 -7.96 -38.04
CA ILE A 34 18.10 -8.94 -37.09
C ILE A 34 18.74 -8.77 -35.70
N VAL A 35 20.07 -8.66 -35.63
CA VAL A 35 20.79 -8.47 -34.35
C VAL A 35 20.37 -7.17 -33.66
N LEU A 36 20.22 -6.08 -34.42
CA LEU A 36 19.76 -4.80 -33.87
C LEU A 36 18.31 -4.90 -33.36
N GLN A 37 17.44 -5.62 -34.06
CA GLN A 37 16.05 -5.83 -33.66
C GLN A 37 15.96 -6.70 -32.39
N GLU A 38 16.71 -7.80 -32.33
CA GLU A 38 16.79 -8.66 -31.14
C GLU A 38 17.36 -7.91 -29.92
N THR A 39 18.37 -7.06 -30.14
CA THR A 39 18.94 -6.22 -29.08
C THR A 39 17.90 -5.23 -28.54
N LYS A 40 17.09 -4.61 -29.43
CA LYS A 40 15.98 -3.74 -29.02
C LYS A 40 14.95 -4.52 -28.22
N ASN A 41 14.46 -5.64 -28.75
CA ASN A 41 13.45 -6.48 -28.07
C ASN A 41 13.95 -6.93 -26.69
N SER A 42 15.20 -7.39 -26.61
CA SER A 42 15.84 -7.79 -25.35
C SER A 42 15.88 -6.63 -24.35
N ARG A 43 16.20 -5.41 -24.80
CA ARG A 43 16.17 -4.21 -23.94
C ARG A 43 14.77 -3.86 -23.47
N ILE A 44 13.76 -4.00 -24.31
CA ILE A 44 12.35 -3.77 -23.95
C ILE A 44 11.91 -4.75 -22.86
N VAL A 45 12.18 -6.04 -23.06
CA VAL A 45 11.87 -7.10 -22.09
C VAL A 45 12.59 -6.84 -20.77
N TYR A 46 13.89 -6.54 -20.83
CA TYR A 46 14.68 -6.22 -19.65
C TYR A 46 14.14 -5.00 -18.89
N ASN A 47 13.86 -3.89 -19.57
CA ASN A 47 13.34 -2.68 -18.91
C ASN A 47 11.96 -2.93 -18.29
N THR A 48 11.12 -3.75 -18.94
CA THR A 48 9.79 -4.10 -18.44
C THR A 48 9.90 -4.96 -17.17
N ILE A 49 10.70 -6.03 -17.19
CA ILE A 49 10.92 -6.89 -16.03
C ILE A 49 11.56 -6.11 -14.89
N SER A 50 12.55 -5.28 -15.22
CA SER A 50 13.25 -4.48 -14.22
C SER A 50 12.30 -3.47 -13.57
N SER A 51 11.55 -2.68 -14.36
CA SER A 51 10.59 -1.70 -13.80
C SER A 51 9.53 -2.37 -12.92
N TYR A 52 9.10 -3.58 -13.26
CA TYR A 52 8.21 -4.37 -12.40
C TYR A 52 8.88 -4.75 -11.07
N ALA A 53 10.06 -5.39 -11.11
CA ALA A 53 10.78 -5.82 -9.92
C ALA A 53 11.13 -4.64 -8.98
N TRP A 54 11.47 -3.49 -9.54
CA TRP A 54 11.74 -2.28 -8.77
C TRP A 54 10.47 -1.69 -8.13
N ALA A 55 9.31 -1.78 -8.79
CA ALA A 55 8.03 -1.38 -8.20
C ALA A 55 7.61 -2.32 -7.06
N GLU A 56 7.86 -3.62 -7.19
CA GLU A 56 7.65 -4.59 -6.11
C GLU A 56 8.52 -4.25 -4.91
N TRP A 57 9.79 -3.94 -5.15
CA TRP A 57 10.70 -3.63 -4.06
C TRP A 57 10.35 -2.32 -3.35
N ALA A 58 9.81 -1.33 -4.08
CA ALA A 58 9.24 -0.12 -3.50
C ALA A 58 8.06 -0.43 -2.57
N LEU A 59 7.18 -1.34 -3.00
CA LEU A 59 6.04 -1.81 -2.23
C LEU A 59 6.49 -2.56 -0.97
N GLU A 60 7.42 -3.50 -1.09
CA GLU A 60 7.98 -4.24 0.06
C GLU A 60 8.63 -3.30 1.07
N TYR A 61 9.35 -2.29 0.61
CA TYR A 61 9.96 -1.31 1.48
C TYR A 61 8.93 -0.45 2.22
N ALA A 62 7.84 -0.06 1.55
CA ALA A 62 6.72 0.63 2.19
C ALA A 62 6.03 -0.26 3.25
N LEU A 63 5.84 -1.55 2.96
CA LEU A 63 5.31 -2.52 3.92
C LEU A 63 6.25 -2.74 5.12
N LEU A 64 7.56 -2.78 4.91
CA LEU A 64 8.55 -2.88 5.97
C LEU A 64 8.49 -1.66 6.90
N LYS A 65 8.36 -0.45 6.32
CA LYS A 65 8.16 0.75 7.11
C LYS A 65 6.84 0.72 7.87
N ALA A 66 5.75 0.34 7.22
CA ALA A 66 4.45 0.17 7.89
C ALA A 66 4.55 -0.79 9.08
N LYS A 67 5.27 -1.90 8.94
CA LYS A 67 5.51 -2.87 10.01
C LYS A 67 6.27 -2.28 11.19
N ASN A 68 7.25 -1.41 10.94
CA ASN A 68 8.06 -0.81 12.00
C ASN A 68 7.41 0.42 12.65
N HIS A 69 6.26 0.84 12.14
CA HIS A 69 5.48 1.93 12.69
C HIS A 69 4.20 1.42 13.34
N LYS A 70 3.57 2.29 14.14
CA LYS A 70 2.25 1.99 14.70
C LYS A 70 1.17 2.19 13.64
N GLU A 71 -0.02 1.69 13.96
CA GLU A 71 -1.20 1.80 13.14
C GLU A 71 -1.49 3.26 12.72
N GLY A 72 -1.86 3.45 11.45
CA GLY A 72 -2.15 4.79 10.88
C GLY A 72 -0.94 5.53 10.32
N PHE A 73 0.23 4.90 10.28
CA PHE A 73 1.42 5.48 9.67
C PHE A 73 1.27 5.67 8.16
N SER A 74 1.27 6.93 7.72
CA SER A 74 1.21 7.31 6.31
C SER A 74 2.54 7.89 5.86
N ASP A 75 2.96 7.54 4.65
CA ASP A 75 4.23 7.98 4.10
C ASP A 75 4.24 8.04 2.57
N SER A 76 5.14 8.84 2.02
CA SER A 76 5.39 8.87 0.58
C SER A 76 6.86 9.18 0.34
N ILE A 77 7.49 8.44 -0.55
CA ILE A 77 8.82 8.76 -1.07
C ILE A 77 8.67 9.30 -2.47
N LYS A 78 9.22 10.50 -2.70
CA LYS A 78 9.33 11.09 -4.02
C LYS A 78 10.67 10.75 -4.64
N GLU A 79 10.74 10.86 -5.96
CA GLU A 79 11.97 10.62 -6.73
C GLU A 79 13.15 11.50 -6.26
N SER A 80 12.85 12.70 -5.75
CA SER A 80 13.83 13.67 -5.22
C SER A 80 14.46 13.25 -3.90
N ASP A 81 13.85 12.33 -3.16
CA ASP A 81 14.20 12.08 -1.77
C ASP A 81 15.46 11.22 -1.67
N ASN A 82 16.28 11.43 -0.65
CA ASN A 82 17.51 10.64 -0.47
C ASN A 82 17.22 9.15 -0.26
N GLU A 83 16.04 8.84 0.24
CA GLU A 83 15.59 7.49 0.51
C GLU A 83 15.28 6.71 -0.79
N SER A 84 14.84 7.39 -1.86
CA SER A 84 14.69 6.75 -3.18
C SER A 84 16.05 6.22 -3.69
N LYS A 85 17.13 6.98 -3.44
CA LYS A 85 18.50 6.59 -3.79
C LYS A 85 19.04 5.46 -2.92
N LEU A 86 18.63 5.40 -1.65
CA LEU A 86 19.01 4.31 -0.74
C LEU A 86 18.37 2.99 -1.13
N ILE A 87 17.09 3.02 -1.53
CA ILE A 87 16.44 1.87 -2.14
C ILE A 87 17.31 1.44 -3.32
N ILE A 88 17.53 2.30 -4.31
CA ILE A 88 18.33 1.97 -5.49
C ILE A 88 19.73 1.38 -5.17
N ALA A 89 20.41 1.87 -4.12
CA ALA A 89 21.73 1.37 -3.71
C ALA A 89 21.67 -0.01 -3.01
N GLY A 90 20.61 -0.32 -2.26
CA GLY A 90 20.45 -1.57 -1.53
C GLY A 90 20.19 -2.80 -2.40
N SER A 91 19.83 -2.63 -3.68
CA SER A 91 19.55 -3.76 -4.60
C SER A 91 20.81 -4.45 -5.13
N GLY A 92 22.01 -3.96 -4.74
CA GLY A 92 23.29 -4.57 -5.12
C GLY A 92 23.73 -4.35 -6.57
N ASN A 93 22.91 -3.69 -7.42
CA ASN A 93 23.22 -3.50 -8.84
C ASN A 93 23.42 -2.02 -9.23
N VAL A 94 24.47 -1.42 -8.66
CA VAL A 94 24.84 0.01 -8.78
C VAL A 94 25.07 0.47 -10.23
N ARG A 95 25.35 -0.43 -11.18
CA ARG A 95 25.57 -0.08 -12.60
C ARG A 95 24.29 0.15 -13.40
N TYR A 96 23.16 -0.44 -13.00
CA TYR A 96 21.86 -0.31 -13.69
C TYR A 96 20.88 0.62 -12.95
N ALA A 97 21.24 0.98 -11.73
CA ALA A 97 20.60 1.95 -10.84
C ALA A 97 20.54 3.40 -11.37
N LYS A 98 21.37 3.77 -12.35
CA LYS A 98 21.62 5.19 -12.68
C LYS A 98 20.42 5.91 -13.30
N ASP A 99 19.53 5.16 -13.94
CA ASP A 99 18.33 5.67 -14.63
C ASP A 99 17.02 5.13 -14.01
N ALA A 100 17.12 4.42 -12.88
CA ALA A 100 15.96 3.90 -12.17
C ALA A 100 15.41 4.98 -11.23
N LEU A 101 14.11 5.25 -11.32
CA LEU A 101 13.38 6.13 -10.41
C LEU A 101 12.37 5.30 -9.65
N ILE A 102 12.35 5.43 -8.32
CA ILE A 102 11.49 4.65 -7.43
C ILE A 102 10.78 5.59 -6.48
N ASN A 103 9.49 5.36 -6.31
CA ASN A 103 8.64 6.08 -5.38
C ASN A 103 7.58 5.12 -4.81
N TYR A 104 7.02 5.50 -3.68
CA TYR A 104 5.78 4.90 -3.21
C TYR A 104 4.91 5.96 -2.54
N GLU A 105 3.62 5.68 -2.50
CA GLU A 105 2.64 6.42 -1.72
C GLU A 105 1.89 5.44 -0.83
N MET A 106 1.85 5.70 0.47
CA MET A 106 1.17 4.91 1.48
C MET A 106 0.20 5.81 2.24
N ASN A 107 -1.08 5.56 2.01
CA ASN A 107 -2.17 6.31 2.61
C ASN A 107 -2.92 5.40 3.59
N THR A 108 -2.82 5.74 4.87
CA THR A 108 -3.40 4.95 5.97
C THR A 108 -4.13 5.82 6.99
N SER A 109 -4.22 7.13 6.78
CA SER A 109 -4.88 8.07 7.69
C SER A 109 -5.60 9.20 6.95
N TRP A 110 -6.79 9.62 7.42
CA TRP A 110 -7.56 10.76 6.90
C TRP A 110 -8.39 11.42 8.00
N LYS A 111 -8.96 12.58 7.66
CA LYS A 111 -9.97 13.28 8.46
C LYS A 111 -11.41 12.91 8.10
N LYS A 112 -11.63 12.33 6.92
CA LYS A 112 -12.98 12.01 6.43
C LYS A 112 -12.95 10.71 5.63
N TYR A 113 -13.81 9.77 5.97
CA TYR A 113 -13.92 8.48 5.30
C TYR A 113 -15.38 8.19 4.96
N SER A 114 -15.64 7.45 3.89
CA SER A 114 -16.98 7.02 3.52
C SER A 114 -16.91 5.66 2.85
N TRP A 115 -17.77 4.74 3.29
CA TRP A 115 -17.74 3.35 2.83
C TRP A 115 -19.12 2.71 2.90
N GLU A 116 -19.17 1.43 2.52
CA GLU A 116 -20.37 0.60 2.51
C GLU A 116 -20.09 -0.73 3.23
N ILE A 117 -20.87 -1.02 4.27
CA ILE A 117 -20.78 -2.27 5.03
C ILE A 117 -21.85 -3.22 4.49
N TRP A 118 -21.44 -4.38 3.97
CA TRP A 118 -22.36 -5.40 3.48
C TRP A 118 -23.20 -6.01 4.60
N SER A 119 -24.32 -6.63 4.24
CA SER A 119 -25.20 -7.34 5.19
C SER A 119 -24.41 -8.38 5.99
N GLY A 120 -24.49 -8.32 7.33
CA GLY A 120 -23.81 -9.24 8.23
C GLY A 120 -22.31 -9.01 8.38
N ALA A 121 -21.74 -7.99 7.72
CA ALA A 121 -20.35 -7.61 7.86
C ALA A 121 -20.15 -6.58 8.99
N TYR A 122 -18.91 -6.48 9.45
CA TYR A 122 -18.48 -5.44 10.37
C TYR A 122 -17.24 -4.72 9.83
N GLU A 123 -16.98 -3.55 10.40
CA GLU A 123 -15.80 -2.76 10.09
C GLU A 123 -15.16 -2.24 11.37
N ILE A 124 -13.84 -2.30 11.43
CA ILE A 124 -13.04 -1.82 12.55
C ILE A 124 -12.24 -0.60 12.11
N ILE A 125 -12.43 0.50 12.83
CA ILE A 125 -11.89 1.81 12.48
C ILE A 125 -11.04 2.30 13.67
N PRO A 126 -9.71 2.31 13.57
CA PRO A 126 -8.86 2.83 14.63
C PRO A 126 -9.00 4.36 14.71
N LEU A 127 -9.40 4.86 15.88
CA LEU A 127 -9.60 6.29 16.18
C LEU A 127 -8.31 6.97 16.63
N PHE A 128 -7.19 6.56 16.06
CA PHE A 128 -5.85 7.08 16.34
C PHE A 128 -4.97 6.90 15.12
N PHE A 129 -3.81 7.55 15.09
CA PHE A 129 -2.82 7.39 14.03
C PHE A 129 -1.39 7.63 14.54
N ASP A 130 -0.43 6.99 13.89
CA ASP A 130 0.99 7.26 14.05
C ASP A 130 1.35 8.60 13.37
N SER A 131 1.57 9.63 14.17
CA SER A 131 1.97 10.95 13.67
C SER A 131 3.42 11.03 13.20
N TRP A 132 4.21 10.00 13.53
CA TRP A 132 5.64 9.80 13.32
C TRP A 132 6.50 11.02 13.69
N THR A 133 7.82 10.81 13.74
CA THR A 133 8.78 11.89 13.91
C THR A 133 9.88 11.76 12.87
N LEU A 134 10.33 12.89 12.33
CA LEU A 134 11.53 12.92 11.50
C LEU A 134 12.74 12.65 12.40
N MET A 135 13.61 11.72 12.01
CA MET A 135 14.94 11.63 12.60
C MET A 135 15.90 12.64 11.97
N GLN A 136 15.72 12.93 10.68
CA GLN A 136 16.51 13.88 9.89
C GLN A 136 15.66 14.51 8.77
N VAL A 137 16.22 15.48 8.04
CA VAL A 137 15.52 16.29 7.01
C VAL A 137 14.71 15.44 6.01
N ASN A 138 15.11 14.19 5.73
CA ASN A 138 14.47 13.33 4.73
C ASN A 138 14.27 11.86 5.16
N SER A 139 14.24 11.54 6.47
CA SER A 139 14.03 10.16 6.92
C SER A 139 13.17 10.11 8.17
N LYS A 140 12.05 9.38 8.05
CA LYS A 140 11.10 9.11 9.14
C LYS A 140 11.66 7.99 10.01
N ASN A 141 11.49 8.11 11.33
CA ASN A 141 12.06 7.17 12.30
C ASN A 141 11.54 5.75 12.10
N PRO A 142 12.35 4.80 11.58
CA PRO A 142 11.88 3.45 11.27
C PRO A 142 11.95 2.53 12.48
N ASN A 143 12.16 3.07 13.69
CA ASN A 143 12.30 2.27 14.90
C ASN A 143 10.93 2.10 15.57
N GLU A 144 10.60 0.84 15.81
CA GLU A 144 9.40 0.42 16.51
C GLU A 144 9.28 1.13 17.87
N GLY A 145 8.08 1.63 18.17
CA GLY A 145 7.76 2.24 19.47
C GLY A 145 8.19 3.69 19.68
N ASN A 146 8.94 4.30 18.77
CA ASN A 146 9.41 5.70 18.92
C ASN A 146 8.42 6.76 18.44
N SER A 147 7.29 6.37 17.85
CA SER A 147 6.26 7.29 17.38
C SER A 147 5.21 7.60 18.45
N LEU A 148 4.84 8.88 18.51
CA LEU A 148 3.71 9.37 19.30
C LEU A 148 2.41 9.08 18.53
N LEU A 149 1.54 8.30 19.16
CA LEU A 149 0.16 8.15 18.70
C LEU A 149 -0.59 9.45 18.98
N LYS A 150 -1.40 9.85 18.00
CA LYS A 150 -2.37 10.93 18.15
C LYS A 150 -3.76 10.34 18.02
N LYS A 151 -4.68 10.87 18.83
CA LYS A 151 -6.03 10.34 18.99
C LYS A 151 -7.01 11.24 18.26
N ALA A 152 -8.05 10.65 17.69
CA ALA A 152 -9.23 11.37 17.28
C ALA A 152 -10.23 11.35 18.45
N THR A 153 -10.27 12.44 19.21
CA THR A 153 -11.12 12.58 20.40
C THR A 153 -12.56 13.00 20.05
N GLU A 154 -12.75 13.53 18.85
CA GLU A 154 -14.05 13.96 18.34
C GLU A 154 -14.26 13.47 16.90
N PHE A 155 -15.41 12.85 16.64
CA PHE A 155 -15.80 12.49 15.29
C PHE A 155 -17.31 12.51 15.09
N LYS A 156 -17.71 12.85 13.88
CA LYS A 156 -19.07 12.81 13.36
C LYS A 156 -19.27 11.51 12.61
N PHE A 157 -20.32 10.78 12.96
CA PHE A 157 -20.76 9.59 12.25
C PHE A 157 -22.09 9.88 11.54
N SER A 158 -22.20 9.52 10.26
CA SER A 158 -23.43 9.61 9.48
C SER A 158 -23.60 8.33 8.66
N SER A 159 -24.78 7.73 8.69
CA SER A 159 -25.11 6.51 7.95
C SER A 159 -26.48 6.60 7.30
N SER A 160 -26.64 5.88 6.18
CA SER A 160 -27.91 5.83 5.46
C SER A 160 -28.99 5.05 6.22
N TRP A 161 -28.59 4.26 7.22
CA TRP A 161 -29.46 3.46 8.07
C TRP A 161 -28.77 3.15 9.41
N SER A 162 -29.55 2.65 10.36
CA SER A 162 -29.10 2.19 11.65
C SER A 162 -27.97 1.16 11.57
N LEU A 163 -26.85 1.43 12.25
CA LEU A 163 -25.76 0.50 12.48
C LEU A 163 -25.60 0.24 13.98
N ILE A 164 -25.25 -1.00 14.34
CA ILE A 164 -24.77 -1.30 15.69
C ILE A 164 -23.33 -0.81 15.74
N TRP A 165 -22.96 -0.12 16.82
CA TRP A 165 -21.63 0.42 16.98
C TRP A 165 -21.15 0.27 18.41
N ASN A 166 -19.85 0.06 18.59
CA ASN A 166 -19.18 0.03 19.88
C ASN A 166 -17.81 0.69 19.73
N ILE A 167 -17.35 1.42 20.75
CA ILE A 167 -15.93 1.81 20.83
C ILE A 167 -15.29 0.89 21.85
N ILE A 168 -14.24 0.19 21.42
CA ILE A 168 -13.45 -0.66 22.30
C ILE A 168 -12.08 -0.02 22.54
N TRP A 169 -11.57 -0.20 23.74
CA TRP A 169 -10.20 0.11 24.09
C TRP A 169 -9.53 -1.10 24.72
N ASN A 170 -8.21 -1.14 24.57
CA ASN A 170 -7.35 -2.04 25.31
C ASN A 170 -6.11 -1.30 25.84
N ASN A 171 -5.69 -1.59 27.07
CA ASN A 171 -4.43 -1.08 27.60
C ASN A 171 -3.22 -1.66 26.84
N SER A 172 -2.06 -1.01 27.01
CA SER A 172 -0.80 -1.45 26.38
C SER A 172 -0.45 -2.90 26.70
N ASP A 173 -0.94 -3.39 27.84
CA ASP A 173 -0.58 -4.69 28.41
C ASP A 173 -1.60 -5.79 28.05
N TRP A 174 -2.68 -5.45 27.33
CA TRP A 174 -3.76 -6.36 26.93
C TRP A 174 -4.58 -6.98 28.07
N GLU A 175 -4.54 -6.38 29.26
CA GLU A 175 -5.17 -6.90 30.48
C GLU A 175 -6.52 -6.26 30.79
N THR A 176 -6.83 -5.09 30.21
CA THR A 176 -8.06 -4.35 30.52
C THR A 176 -8.77 -3.93 29.24
N PHE A 177 -10.03 -4.34 29.12
CA PHE A 177 -10.88 -3.96 28.01
C PHE A 177 -12.01 -3.07 28.51
N TRP A 178 -12.21 -1.96 27.79
CA TRP A 178 -13.40 -1.14 27.96
C TRP A 178 -14.22 -1.11 26.69
N ILE A 179 -15.54 -1.11 26.86
CA ILE A 179 -16.50 -0.98 25.75
C ILE A 179 -17.45 0.15 26.09
N VAL A 180 -17.60 1.12 25.18
CA VAL A 180 -18.62 2.17 25.26
C VAL A 180 -19.61 2.00 24.13
N TRP A 181 -20.91 2.00 24.45
CA TRP A 181 -21.97 1.88 23.45
C TRP A 181 -23.18 2.73 23.77
N SER A 182 -24.11 2.85 22.82
CA SER A 182 -25.50 3.27 23.11
C SER A 182 -26.47 2.27 22.51
N TRP A 183 -27.56 2.02 23.24
CA TRP A 183 -28.74 1.30 22.74
C TRP A 183 -29.46 2.04 21.59
N SER A 184 -29.06 3.28 21.27
CA SER A 184 -29.58 4.04 20.14
C SER A 184 -28.77 3.77 18.86
N ASN A 185 -29.49 3.39 17.80
CA ASN A 185 -28.97 3.48 16.43
C ASN A 185 -28.50 4.91 16.14
N ILE A 186 -27.29 5.08 15.62
CA ILE A 186 -26.80 6.39 15.17
C ILE A 186 -27.05 6.48 13.67
N ASN A 187 -27.90 7.43 13.26
CA ASN A 187 -28.10 7.75 11.84
C ASN A 187 -27.30 9.00 11.46
N GLU A 188 -27.28 10.04 12.30
CA GLU A 188 -26.37 11.18 12.20
C GLU A 188 -26.15 11.78 13.59
N SER A 189 -24.94 11.69 14.12
CA SER A 189 -24.60 12.42 15.33
C SER A 189 -23.10 12.61 15.44
N TRP A 190 -22.71 13.66 16.15
CA TRP A 190 -21.38 13.72 16.69
C TRP A 190 -21.34 12.91 17.97
N ILE A 191 -20.35 12.02 18.06
CA ILE A 191 -20.28 11.04 19.14
C ILE A 191 -19.51 11.67 20.30
N TRP A 192 -20.24 12.39 21.16
CA TRP A 192 -19.71 12.97 22.40
C TRP A 192 -20.58 12.74 23.63
N GLU A 193 -21.78 12.16 23.50
CA GLU A 193 -22.71 12.06 24.62
C GLU A 193 -22.44 10.88 25.57
N LEU A 194 -22.74 11.13 26.83
CA LEU A 194 -22.73 10.27 28.01
C LEU A 194 -23.30 8.86 27.73
N LYS A 195 -22.51 7.81 27.93
CA LYS A 195 -22.88 6.43 27.57
C LYS A 195 -22.40 5.40 28.57
N GLU A 196 -23.09 4.27 28.59
CA GLU A 196 -22.78 3.12 29.45
C GLU A 196 -21.45 2.48 29.00
N THR A 197 -20.56 2.26 29.96
CA THR A 197 -19.26 1.62 29.74
C THR A 197 -19.16 0.29 30.47
N TYR A 198 -18.43 -0.67 29.89
CA TYR A 198 -18.08 -1.95 30.52
C TYR A 198 -16.61 -1.95 30.94
N TYR A 199 -16.31 -2.20 32.21
CA TYR A 199 -14.94 -2.40 32.71
C TYR A 199 -14.74 -3.83 33.23
N ASN A 200 -13.64 -4.48 32.84
CA ASN A 200 -13.17 -5.73 33.44
C ASN A 200 -11.67 -5.62 33.79
N SER A 201 -11.35 -5.63 35.09
CA SER A 201 -9.98 -5.62 35.61
C SER A 201 -9.48 -6.98 36.10
N ASP A 202 -10.32 -8.01 36.07
CA ASP A 202 -10.03 -9.31 36.67
C ASP A 202 -10.11 -10.40 35.60
N THR A 203 -8.99 -11.08 35.35
CA THR A 203 -8.89 -12.16 34.34
C THR A 203 -9.84 -13.35 34.60
N ASN A 204 -10.50 -13.39 35.77
CA ASN A 204 -11.42 -14.45 36.18
C ASN A 204 -12.85 -13.96 36.53
N ALA A 205 -13.16 -12.66 36.40
CA ALA A 205 -14.48 -12.15 36.82
C ALA A 205 -15.48 -12.06 35.65
N TRP A 206 -16.67 -12.60 35.90
CA TRP A 206 -17.90 -12.39 35.12
C TRP A 206 -18.59 -11.05 35.45
N ASP A 207 -18.00 -10.25 36.35
CA ASP A 207 -18.60 -9.04 36.88
C ASP A 207 -18.11 -7.80 36.11
N PHE A 208 -19.01 -7.25 35.29
CA PHE A 208 -18.79 -6.01 34.57
C PHE A 208 -19.23 -4.81 35.42
N LYS A 209 -18.37 -3.81 35.56
CA LYS A 209 -18.77 -2.53 36.16
C LYS A 209 -19.42 -1.66 35.09
N ILE A 210 -20.68 -1.27 35.32
CA ILE A 210 -21.42 -0.34 34.45
C ILE A 210 -21.27 1.06 35.04
N GLU A 211 -20.68 1.96 34.25
CA GLU A 211 -20.54 3.37 34.61
C GLU A 211 -20.93 4.27 33.44
N ASN A 212 -21.27 5.51 33.76
CA ASN A 212 -21.57 6.52 32.78
C ASN A 212 -20.31 7.34 32.52
N VAL A 213 -19.77 7.27 31.31
CA VAL A 213 -18.56 8.01 30.93
C VAL A 213 -18.85 8.87 29.70
N TRP A 214 -18.21 10.03 29.62
CA TRP A 214 -18.20 10.85 28.43
C TRP A 214 -17.28 10.21 27.38
N ILE A 215 -17.76 10.07 26.14
CA ILE A 215 -16.96 9.42 25.09
C ILE A 215 -15.68 10.22 24.79
N GLY A 216 -15.73 11.56 24.87
CA GLY A 216 -14.54 12.40 24.73
C GLY A 216 -13.46 12.03 25.75
N ASP A 217 -13.83 12.02 27.03
CA ASP A 217 -12.94 11.63 28.14
C ASP A 217 -12.40 10.20 27.94
N PHE A 218 -13.28 9.27 27.55
CA PHE A 218 -12.89 7.90 27.23
C PHE A 218 -11.84 7.83 26.11
N LEU A 219 -12.01 8.61 25.04
CA LEU A 219 -11.07 8.65 23.93
C LEU A 219 -9.76 9.35 24.31
N GLU A 220 -9.79 10.29 25.28
CA GLU A 220 -8.61 10.98 25.80
C GLU A 220 -7.77 10.12 26.75
N ASP A 221 -8.42 9.35 27.62
CA ASP A 221 -7.75 8.53 28.64
C ASP A 221 -6.91 7.38 28.03
N TYR A 222 -7.18 7.06 26.77
CA TYR A 222 -6.82 5.78 26.17
C TYR A 222 -6.15 5.93 24.82
N ASP A 223 -4.99 5.30 24.60
CA ASP A 223 -4.15 5.55 23.42
C ASP A 223 -4.63 4.85 22.14
N THR A 224 -5.31 3.70 22.28
CA THR A 224 -5.67 2.82 21.16
C THR A 224 -7.16 2.47 21.18
N ASN A 225 -7.98 3.39 20.68
CA ASN A 225 -9.42 3.22 20.59
C ASN A 225 -9.84 2.72 19.20
N TYR A 226 -10.76 1.76 19.14
CA TYR A 226 -11.30 1.23 17.90
C TYR A 226 -12.81 1.35 17.88
N LEU A 227 -13.35 2.00 16.85
CA LEU A 227 -14.77 1.99 16.55
C LEU A 227 -15.10 0.75 15.74
N ILE A 228 -16.01 -0.07 16.24
CA ILE A 228 -16.57 -1.23 15.56
C ILE A 228 -17.95 -0.86 15.07
N LEU A 229 -18.20 -1.03 13.77
CA LEU A 229 -19.50 -0.88 13.14
C LEU A 229 -19.98 -2.24 12.65
N PHE A 230 -21.24 -2.59 12.92
CA PHE A 230 -21.83 -3.84 12.45
C PHE A 230 -23.14 -3.61 11.73
N ASN A 231 -23.24 -4.16 10.52
CA ASN A 231 -24.45 -4.12 9.72
C ASN A 231 -25.29 -5.39 9.94
N TYR A 232 -26.35 -5.26 10.74
CA TYR A 232 -27.33 -6.31 10.97
C TYR A 232 -28.48 -6.32 9.93
N SER A 233 -28.52 -5.35 9.02
CA SER A 233 -29.52 -5.25 7.96
C SER A 233 -29.23 -6.26 6.84
N ALA A 234 -30.29 -6.67 6.13
CA ALA A 234 -30.21 -7.51 4.94
C ALA A 234 -29.62 -6.78 3.71
N ASN A 235 -29.51 -5.44 3.77
CA ASN A 235 -28.98 -4.62 2.69
C ASN A 235 -27.66 -3.95 3.13
N PRO A 236 -26.77 -3.64 2.18
CA PRO A 236 -25.60 -2.83 2.47
C PRO A 236 -25.98 -1.44 3.01
N ILE A 237 -25.21 -0.95 3.97
CA ILE A 237 -25.41 0.37 4.58
C ILE A 237 -24.20 1.24 4.25
N LYS A 238 -24.47 2.42 3.69
CA LYS A 238 -23.46 3.44 3.46
C LYS A 238 -23.26 4.25 4.72
N TYR A 239 -22.01 4.57 5.04
CA TYR A 239 -21.70 5.45 6.16
C TYR A 239 -20.53 6.36 5.84
N SER A 240 -20.36 7.38 6.68
CA SER A 240 -19.27 8.33 6.64
C SER A 240 -18.83 8.70 8.06
N ILE A 241 -17.53 8.90 8.21
CA ILE A 241 -16.91 9.41 9.44
C ILE A 241 -16.14 10.65 9.08
N GLU A 242 -16.25 11.68 9.90
CA GLU A 242 -15.52 12.93 9.77
C GLU A 242 -14.96 13.33 11.14
N SER A 243 -13.70 13.74 11.21
CA SER A 243 -13.05 14.19 12.44
C SER A 243 -12.22 15.44 12.17
N ASN A 244 -12.08 16.27 13.21
CA ASN A 244 -11.15 17.41 13.17
C ASN A 244 -9.69 16.91 13.15
N ASP A 245 -9.44 15.78 13.80
CA ASP A 245 -8.17 15.09 13.84
C ASP A 245 -8.09 13.97 12.80
N TRP A 246 -6.88 13.48 12.58
CA TRP A 246 -6.67 12.35 11.68
C TRP A 246 -6.95 11.06 12.45
N PHE A 247 -7.47 10.06 11.75
CA PHE A 247 -7.63 8.69 12.26
C PHE A 247 -7.19 7.69 11.20
N SER A 248 -6.97 6.45 11.60
CA SER A 248 -6.48 5.40 10.70
C SER A 248 -7.59 4.86 9.80
N PHE A 249 -7.25 4.57 8.56
CA PHE A 249 -8.14 3.87 7.65
C PHE A 249 -8.29 2.40 8.01
N PRO A 250 -9.51 1.86 7.84
CA PRO A 250 -9.75 0.43 7.79
C PRO A 250 -9.05 -0.23 6.59
N GLN A 251 -8.95 0.49 5.46
CA GLN A 251 -8.30 0.02 4.24
C GLN A 251 -6.93 0.68 4.03
N ILE A 252 -5.85 -0.09 4.12
CA ILE A 252 -4.51 0.38 3.73
C ILE A 252 -4.43 0.37 2.20
N SER A 253 -3.90 1.44 1.60
CA SER A 253 -3.50 1.46 0.20
C SER A 253 -2.04 1.90 0.07
N ILE A 254 -1.27 1.12 -0.67
CA ILE A 254 0.13 1.41 -0.99
C ILE A 254 0.32 1.27 -2.50
N ILE A 255 0.85 2.31 -3.13
CA ILE A 255 1.21 2.29 -4.55
C ILE A 255 2.72 2.36 -4.65
N GLY A 256 3.35 1.23 -4.98
CA GLY A 256 4.76 1.17 -5.37
C GLY A 256 4.88 1.55 -6.84
N THR A 257 5.85 2.39 -7.20
CA THR A 257 6.06 2.82 -8.58
C THR A 257 7.53 2.84 -8.91
N ALA A 258 7.87 2.37 -10.12
CA ALA A 258 9.22 2.45 -10.63
C ALA A 258 9.24 2.79 -12.12
N ARG A 259 10.28 3.53 -12.52
CA ARG A 259 10.52 3.92 -13.90
C ARG A 259 11.96 3.62 -14.31
N ILE A 260 12.13 2.97 -15.46
CA ILE A 260 13.44 2.75 -16.11
C ILE A 260 13.35 3.20 -17.56
N GLY A 261 14.04 4.29 -17.89
CA GLY A 261 13.90 4.95 -19.18
C GLY A 261 12.45 5.40 -19.43
N ASP A 262 11.83 4.88 -20.47
CA ASP A 262 10.44 5.21 -20.85
C ASP A 262 9.40 4.22 -20.26
N TYR A 263 9.85 3.21 -19.53
CA TYR A 263 8.98 2.18 -18.96
C TYR A 263 8.64 2.53 -17.51
N LYS A 264 7.34 2.63 -17.20
CA LYS A 264 6.82 2.87 -15.86
C LYS A 264 5.90 1.73 -15.46
N GLN A 265 6.09 1.22 -14.25
CA GLN A 265 5.22 0.22 -13.63
C GLN A 265 4.71 0.75 -12.30
N ASN A 266 3.43 0.49 -12.04
CA ASN A 266 2.78 0.81 -10.77
C ASN A 266 2.18 -0.48 -10.22
N ILE A 267 2.43 -0.77 -8.95
CA ILE A 267 1.84 -1.90 -8.24
C ILE A 267 1.00 -1.32 -7.11
N ASN A 268 -0.30 -1.59 -7.15
CA ASN A 268 -1.24 -1.18 -6.12
C ASN A 268 -1.51 -2.35 -5.19
N PHE A 269 -1.23 -2.15 -3.91
CA PHE A 269 -1.61 -3.04 -2.83
C PHE A 269 -2.72 -2.37 -2.03
N SER A 270 -3.77 -3.13 -1.73
CA SER A 270 -4.87 -2.69 -0.91
C SER A 270 -5.31 -3.82 0.02
N GLN A 271 -5.49 -3.53 1.30
CA GLN A 271 -5.92 -4.51 2.29
C GLN A 271 -6.94 -3.89 3.25
N ASN A 272 -8.08 -4.55 3.43
CA ASN A 272 -9.05 -4.21 4.47
C ASN A 272 -8.66 -4.92 5.77
N LYS A 273 -8.40 -4.15 6.83
CA LYS A 273 -8.00 -4.66 8.14
C LYS A 273 -9.11 -5.43 8.83
N SER A 274 -10.37 -5.13 8.54
CA SER A 274 -11.51 -5.82 9.14
C SER A 274 -11.52 -7.31 8.77
N GLU A 275 -11.03 -7.67 7.58
CA GLU A 275 -10.87 -9.06 7.15
C GLU A 275 -9.78 -9.81 7.95
N ILE A 276 -8.75 -9.11 8.42
CA ILE A 276 -7.69 -9.69 9.24
C ILE A 276 -8.24 -10.06 10.63
N PHE A 277 -9.10 -9.21 11.19
CA PHE A 277 -9.79 -9.53 12.45
C PHE A 277 -10.76 -10.70 12.31
N GLU A 278 -11.41 -10.89 11.15
CA GLU A 278 -12.21 -12.09 10.89
C GLU A 278 -11.34 -13.35 10.93
N LEU A 279 -10.20 -13.33 10.25
CA LEU A 279 -9.25 -14.43 10.25
C LEU A 279 -8.77 -14.76 11.68
N LEU A 280 -8.49 -13.74 12.49
CA LEU A 280 -8.09 -13.93 13.89
C LEU A 280 -9.21 -14.57 14.72
N LYS A 281 -10.46 -14.09 14.58
CA LYS A 281 -11.64 -14.64 15.26
C LYS A 281 -11.83 -16.14 14.97
N TYR A 282 -11.56 -16.58 13.73
CA TYR A 282 -11.67 -17.99 13.34
C TYR A 282 -10.38 -18.80 13.59
N SER A 283 -9.21 -18.17 13.73
CA SER A 283 -7.94 -18.86 14.04
C SER A 283 -7.82 -19.33 15.50
N PHE A 284 -8.61 -18.78 16.41
CA PHE A 284 -8.66 -19.19 17.83
C PHE A 284 -9.51 -20.44 18.10
N PHE A 285 -10.09 -21.08 17.06
CA PHE A 285 -10.85 -22.32 17.20
C PHE A 285 -10.19 -23.48 16.45
N ASN A 286 -9.04 -23.91 16.95
CA ASN A 286 -8.64 -25.32 16.81
C ASN A 286 -8.03 -25.77 18.13
N LYS A 287 -8.90 -26.30 19.00
CA LYS A 287 -8.53 -27.18 20.11
C LYS A 287 -9.18 -28.53 19.86
#